data_AF-A0A6A5XVP1-F1
#
_entry.id   AF-A0A6A5XVP1-F1
#
_cell.length_a   1.000
_cell.length_b   1.000
_cell.length_c   1.000
_cell.angle_alpha   90.00
_cell.angle_beta   90.00
_cell.angle_gamma   90.00
#
_symmetry.space_group_name_H-M   'P 1'
#
loop_
_entity.id
_entity.type
_entity.pdbx_description
1 polymer ?
#
loop_
_entity_poly.entity_id
_entity_poly.type
_entity_poly.pdbx_seq_one_letter_code
_entity_poly.pdbx_strand_id
1 'polypeptide(L)'
;MGNNAEHTVVKSGDKGKQRRENEAAVLRLAEQLGLPTPRVRELKECVIDGKSEILIRMDNIEGQTLKTAWLIFSPYEKHDVYGQLRDILDEMRAKSDGLVPP
;
A
#
# COMPACT_ATOMS: atom_id res chain seq x y z
N MET A 1 29.69 -12.32 2.01
CA MET A 1 29.54 -11.06 2.78
C MET A 1 28.39 -10.26 2.16
N GLY A 2 27.31 -10.05 2.92
CA GLY A 2 26.23 -9.07 2.66
C GLY A 2 25.29 -9.35 1.48
N ASN A 3 24.33 -10.27 1.62
CA ASN A 3 23.14 -10.26 0.76
C ASN A 3 22.35 -8.98 1.08
N ASN A 4 22.27 -8.04 0.15
CA ASN A 4 21.36 -6.89 0.24
C ASN A 4 19.92 -7.42 0.27
N ALA A 5 19.39 -7.67 1.46
CA ALA A 5 17.98 -7.98 1.65
C ALA A 5 17.21 -6.71 1.27
N GLU A 6 16.67 -6.69 0.05
CA GLU A 6 15.77 -5.63 -0.42
C GLU A 6 14.66 -5.45 0.62
N HIS A 7 14.52 -4.22 1.16
CA HIS A 7 13.51 -3.82 2.14
C HIS A 7 12.10 -3.98 1.55
N THR A 8 11.62 -5.21 1.53
CA THR A 8 10.37 -5.63 0.91
C THR A 8 9.61 -6.54 1.87
N VAL A 9 8.30 -6.47 1.81
CA VAL A 9 7.39 -7.33 2.57
C VAL A 9 6.56 -8.18 1.61
N VAL A 10 6.18 -9.37 2.07
CA VAL A 10 5.29 -10.28 1.34
C VAL A 10 3.96 -10.33 2.06
N LYS A 11 2.88 -10.03 1.33
CA LYS A 11 1.51 -10.14 1.81
C LYS A 11 0.90 -11.45 1.28
N SER A 12 0.55 -12.34 2.22
CA SER A 12 -0.21 -13.59 2.00
C SER A 12 -1.61 -13.53 2.63
N GLY A 13 -2.45 -14.56 2.45
CA GLY A 13 -3.75 -14.66 3.13
C GLY A 13 -4.95 -15.06 2.26
N ASP A 14 -6.04 -15.37 2.96
CA ASP A 14 -7.22 -16.12 2.51
C ASP A 14 -8.28 -15.31 1.73
N LYS A 15 -8.09 -13.99 1.57
CA LYS A 15 -9.13 -13.08 1.06
C LYS A 15 -9.43 -13.21 -0.45
N GLY A 16 -9.07 -14.35 -1.05
CA GLY A 16 -9.31 -14.70 -2.44
C GLY A 16 -8.28 -14.11 -3.41
N LYS A 17 -7.95 -14.89 -4.45
CA LYS A 17 -7.05 -14.53 -5.55
C LYS A 17 -7.37 -13.16 -6.17
N GLN A 18 -8.64 -12.97 -6.57
CA GLN A 18 -9.10 -11.73 -7.22
C GLN A 18 -8.82 -10.47 -6.39
N ARG A 19 -9.00 -10.53 -5.07
CA ARG A 19 -8.80 -9.36 -4.20
C ARG A 19 -7.34 -8.90 -4.20
N ARG A 20 -6.40 -9.85 -4.24
CA ARG A 20 -4.95 -9.57 -4.24
C ARG A 20 -4.47 -9.05 -5.59
N GLU A 21 -5.02 -9.59 -6.68
CA GLU A 21 -4.78 -9.06 -8.02
C GLU A 21 -5.29 -7.62 -8.15
N ASN A 22 -6.50 -7.33 -7.67
CA ASN A 22 -7.07 -5.98 -7.66
C ASN A 22 -6.24 -5.03 -6.79
N GLU A 23 -5.79 -5.48 -5.61
CA GLU A 23 -4.92 -4.66 -4.74
C GLU A 23 -3.63 -4.29 -5.47
N ALA A 24 -2.93 -5.25 -6.07
CA ALA A 24 -1.71 -4.97 -6.80
C ALA A 24 -1.94 -4.10 -8.04
N ALA A 25 -3.07 -4.26 -8.74
CA ALA A 25 -3.44 -3.42 -9.87
C ALA A 25 -3.65 -1.95 -9.44
N VAL A 26 -4.39 -1.72 -8.35
CA VAL A 26 -4.62 -0.38 -7.80
C VAL A 26 -3.33 0.25 -7.27
N LEU A 27 -2.47 -0.52 -6.60
CA LEU A 27 -1.17 -0.01 -6.14
C LEU A 27 -0.28 0.44 -7.31
N ARG A 28 -0.22 -0.34 -8.40
CA ARG A 28 0.51 0.03 -9.61
C ARG A 28 -0.07 1.28 -10.29
N LEU A 29 -1.40 1.38 -10.35
CA LEU A 29 -2.07 2.56 -10.88
C LEU A 29 -1.76 3.80 -10.04
N ALA A 30 -1.84 3.69 -8.71
CA ALA A 30 -1.50 4.78 -7.80
C ALA A 30 -0.04 5.24 -7.98
N GLU A 31 0.91 4.31 -8.15
CA GLU A 31 2.31 4.63 -8.45
C GLU A 31 2.45 5.38 -9.78
N GLN A 32 1.76 4.93 -10.83
CA GLN A 32 1.75 5.61 -12.15
C GLN A 32 1.18 7.02 -12.08
N LEU A 33 0.18 7.22 -11.22
CA LEU A 33 -0.40 8.54 -10.94
C LEU A 33 0.50 9.38 -10.03
N GLY A 34 1.61 8.85 -9.51
CA GLY A 34 2.51 9.56 -8.61
C GLY A 34 1.95 9.77 -7.20
N LEU A 35 0.99 8.95 -6.78
CA LEU A 35 0.47 8.96 -5.41
C LEU A 35 1.44 8.23 -4.46
N PRO A 36 1.53 8.64 -3.18
CA PRO A 36 2.40 7.97 -2.20
C PRO A 36 1.85 6.58 -1.87
N THR A 37 2.48 5.55 -2.44
CA THR A 37 2.05 4.15 -2.32
C THR A 37 3.25 3.20 -2.32
N PRO A 38 3.20 2.04 -1.65
CA PRO A 38 4.26 1.05 -1.79
C PRO A 38 4.32 0.50 -3.22
N ARG A 39 5.53 0.42 -3.78
CA ARG A 39 5.75 -0.17 -5.09
C ARG A 39 5.53 -1.68 -5.04
N VAL A 40 4.71 -2.18 -5.96
CA VAL A 40 4.56 -3.64 -6.16
C VAL A 40 5.76 -4.16 -6.96
N ARG A 41 6.55 -5.03 -6.34
CA ARG A 41 7.73 -5.67 -6.95
C ARG A 41 7.34 -6.95 -7.70
N GLU A 42 6.46 -7.76 -7.12
CA GLU A 42 6.13 -9.07 -7.65
C GLU A 42 4.70 -9.50 -7.28
N LEU A 43 4.07 -10.26 -8.18
CA LEU A 43 2.88 -11.05 -7.92
C LEU A 43 3.20 -12.51 -8.22
N LYS A 44 2.97 -13.41 -7.25
CA LYS A 44 3.29 -14.83 -7.40
C LYS A 44 2.14 -15.71 -6.94
N GLU A 45 1.68 -16.60 -7.82
CA GLU A 45 0.74 -17.65 -7.44
C GLU A 45 1.47 -18.79 -6.73
N CYS A 46 0.94 -19.20 -5.58
CA CYS A 46 1.50 -20.24 -4.72
C CYS A 46 0.37 -21.09 -4.16
N VAL A 47 0.66 -22.36 -3.85
CA VAL A 47 -0.25 -23.22 -3.10
C VAL A 47 0.14 -23.18 -1.62
N ILE A 48 -0.76 -22.72 -0.75
CA ILE A 48 -0.60 -22.69 0.70
C ILE A 48 -1.74 -23.49 1.31
N ASP A 49 -1.42 -24.50 2.12
CA ASP A 49 -2.41 -25.39 2.76
C ASP A 49 -3.43 -25.98 1.76
N GLY A 50 -2.96 -26.35 0.57
CA GLY A 50 -3.78 -26.94 -0.50
C GLY A 50 -4.68 -25.95 -1.24
N LYS A 51 -4.57 -24.64 -0.98
CA LYS A 51 -5.33 -23.58 -1.66
C LYS A 51 -4.41 -22.71 -2.50
N SER A 52 -4.86 -22.32 -3.70
CA SER A 52 -4.15 -21.32 -4.51
C SER A 52 -4.31 -19.93 -3.88
N GLU A 53 -3.18 -19.26 -3.65
CA GLU A 53 -3.08 -17.90 -3.15
C GLU A 53 -2.14 -17.05 -4.04
N ILE A 54 -2.35 -15.73 -4.09
CA ILE A 54 -1.52 -14.78 -4.86
C ILE A 54 -0.65 -13.93 -3.95
N LEU A 55 0.60 -14.27 -3.69
CA LEU A 55 1.51 -13.45 -2.89
C LEU A 55 1.80 -12.10 -3.57
N ILE A 56 1.73 -11.01 -2.82
CA ILE A 56 2.19 -9.68 -3.28
C ILE A 56 3.49 -9.34 -2.56
N ARG A 57 4.58 -9.15 -3.31
CA ARG A 57 5.82 -8.57 -2.77
C ARG A 57 5.86 -7.08 -3.09
N MET A 58 6.06 -6.26 -2.08
CA MET A 58 6.05 -4.81 -2.20
C MET A 58 7.10 -4.16 -1.30
N ASP A 59 7.35 -2.87 -1.49
CA ASP A 59 8.27 -2.10 -0.64
C ASP A 59 7.84 -2.11 0.84
N ASN A 60 8.81 -2.26 1.73
CA ASN A 60 8.62 -2.04 3.15
C ASN A 60 8.77 -0.55 3.45
N ILE A 61 7.66 0.13 3.73
CA ILE A 61 7.68 1.56 4.06
C ILE A 61 7.91 1.73 5.56
N GLU A 62 9.06 2.27 5.93
CA GLU A 62 9.35 2.60 7.32
C GLU A 62 8.50 3.78 7.78
N GLY A 63 7.97 3.70 9.01
CA GLY A 63 7.13 4.74 9.56
C GLY A 63 6.27 4.26 10.73
N GLN A 64 5.31 5.09 11.11
CA GLN A 64 4.36 4.80 12.17
C GLN A 64 2.93 4.84 11.64
N THR A 65 2.08 3.97 12.17
CA THR A 65 0.65 4.06 11.92
C THR A 65 0.03 5.13 12.80
N LEU A 66 -1.02 5.80 12.32
CA LEU A 66 -1.77 6.77 13.15
C LEU A 66 -2.36 6.11 14.39
N LYS A 67 -2.71 4.81 14.33
CA LYS A 67 -3.18 4.07 15.52
C LYS A 67 -2.22 4.18 16.70
N THR A 68 -0.91 4.17 16.42
CA THR A 68 0.13 4.30 17.44
C THR A 68 0.50 5.76 17.67
N ALA A 69 0.76 6.51 16.60
CA ALA A 69 1.33 7.87 16.68
C ALA A 69 0.32 8.91 17.21
N TRP A 70 -0.98 8.73 16.95
CA TRP A 70 -2.01 9.71 17.34
C TRP A 70 -2.12 9.91 18.85
N LEU A 71 -1.78 8.89 19.64
CA LEU A 71 -1.84 8.95 21.10
C LEU A 71 -0.76 9.86 21.70
N ILE A 72 0.37 10.03 20.99
CA ILE A 72 1.53 10.80 21.47
C ILE A 72 1.65 12.16 20.80
N PHE A 73 0.95 12.40 19.69
CA PHE A 73 0.96 13.70 19.02
C PHE A 73 0.27 14.79 19.84
N SER A 74 0.94 15.94 19.90
CA SER A 74 0.41 17.20 20.39
C SER A 74 -0.77 17.68 19.52
N PRO A 75 -1.57 18.64 20.00
CA PRO A 75 -2.64 19.22 19.20
C PRO A 75 -2.17 19.83 17.86
N TYR A 76 -0.98 20.43 17.85
CA TYR A 76 -0.40 21.02 16.63
C TYR A 76 0.00 19.94 15.62
N GLU A 77 0.71 18.90 16.05
CA GLU A 77 1.08 17.79 15.16
C GLU A 77 -0.15 17.07 14.58
N LYS A 78 -1.22 16.93 15.38
CA LYS A 78 -2.50 16.38 14.89
C LYS A 78 -3.11 17.27 13.81
N HIS A 79 -3.10 18.59 14.02
CA HIS A 79 -3.57 19.55 13.03
C HIS A 79 -2.79 19.44 11.71
N ASP A 80 -1.46 19.33 11.79
CA ASP A 80 -0.61 19.19 10.61
C ASP A 80 -0.87 17.88 9.86
N VAL A 81 -1.07 16.78 10.59
CA VAL A 81 -1.45 15.48 10.00
C VAL A 81 -2.81 15.56 9.31
N TYR A 82 -3.78 16.28 9.88
CA TYR A 82 -5.06 16.51 9.21
C TYR A 82 -4.89 17.28 7.90
N GLY A 83 -4.03 18.31 7.87
CA GLY A 83 -3.69 19.03 6.66
C GLY A 83 -3.11 18.11 5.59
N GLN A 84 -2.07 17.35 5.94
CA GLN A 84 -1.43 16.40 5.02
C GLN A 84 -2.40 15.33 4.51
N LEU A 85 -3.24 14.77 5.38
CA LEU A 85 -4.22 13.77 4.98
C LEU A 85 -5.24 14.36 3.99
N ARG A 86 -5.67 15.60 4.21
CA ARG A 86 -6.57 16.30 3.28
C ARG A 86 -5.91 16.46 1.92
N ASP A 87 -4.69 16.96 1.87
CA ASP A 87 -3.97 17.20 0.62
C ASP A 87 -3.79 15.90 -0.19
N ILE A 88 -3.40 14.80 0.48
CA ILE A 88 -3.28 13.48 -0.15
C ILE A 88 -4.63 13.02 -0.72
N LEU A 89 -5.73 13.17 0.03
CA LEU A 89 -7.06 12.76 -0.43
C LEU A 89 -7.56 13.60 -1.61
N ASP A 90 -7.29 14.90 -1.59
CA ASP A 90 -7.66 15.80 -2.68
C ASP A 90 -6.84 15.50 -3.95
N GLU A 91 -5.56 15.16 -3.80
CA GLU A 91 -4.71 14.68 -4.89
C GLU A 91 -5.20 13.34 -5.47
N MET A 92 -5.56 12.38 -4.60
CA MET A 92 -6.14 11.11 -5.02
C MET A 92 -7.41 11.31 -5.83
N ARG A 93 -8.32 12.17 -5.38
CA ARG A 93 -9.57 12.48 -6.09
C ARG A 93 -9.30 13.11 -7.45
N ALA A 94 -8.49 14.16 -7.48
CA ALA A 94 -8.15 14.87 -8.71
C ALA A 94 -7.51 13.96 -9.77
N LYS A 95 -6.70 12.99 -9.34
CA LYS A 95 -6.06 12.01 -10.23
C LYS A 95 -6.96 10.82 -10.58
N SER A 96 -7.99 10.56 -9.77
CA SER A 96 -8.96 9.48 -9.99
C SER A 96 -10.17 9.87 -10.84
N ASP A 97 -10.42 11.17 -11.01
CA ASP A 97 -11.56 11.65 -11.79
C ASP A 97 -11.47 11.17 -13.25
N GLY A 98 -12.44 10.36 -13.66
CA GLY A 98 -12.50 9.74 -14.98
C GLY A 98 -11.80 8.38 -15.12
N LEU A 99 -11.18 7.85 -14.06
CA LEU A 99 -10.64 6.49 -14.07
C LEU A 99 -11.74 5.46 -13.76
N VAL A 100 -11.99 4.58 -14.73
CA VAL A 100 -12.76 3.35 -14.50
C VAL A 100 -11.76 2.28 -14.05
N PRO A 101 -11.81 1.79 -12.80
CA PRO A 101 -10.99 0.64 -12.42
C PRO A 101 -11.40 -0.58 -13.27
N PRO A 102 -10.45 -1.44 -13.67
CA PRO A 102 -10.71 -2.62 -14.48
C PRO A 102 -11.64 -3.63 -13.81
#